data_AF-A0A9E1UYW4-F1
#
_entry.id   AF-A0A9E1UYW4-F1
#
_cell.length_a   1.000
_cell.length_b   1.000
_cell.length_c   1.000
_cell.angle_alpha   90.00
_cell.angle_beta   90.00
_cell.angle_gamma   90.00
#
_symmetry.space_group_name_H-M   'P 1'
#
loop_
_entity.id
_entity.type
_entity.pdbx_description
1 polymer ?
#
loop_
_entity_poly.entity_id
_entity_poly.type
_entity_poly.pdbx_seq_one_letter_code
_entity_poly.pdbx_strand_id
1 'polypeptide(L)' 'RIQQTCMSLGQAAGTAAALSIEAGVSPRDLDASKLAAQLQRDRAAIEPAFVLADA' A
#
# COMPACT_ATOMS: atom_id res chain seq x y z
N ARG A 1 -17.52 -5.80 3.62
CA ARG A 1 -16.89 -5.29 2.37
C ARG A 1 -16.42 -3.83 2.52
N ILE A 2 -17.22 -2.92 3.09
CA ILE A 2 -16.78 -1.51 3.33
C ILE A 2 -15.53 -1.43 4.22
N GLN A 3 -15.49 -2.14 5.35
CA GLN A 3 -14.36 -2.06 6.30
C GLN A 3 -13.01 -2.43 5.68
N GLN A 4 -12.95 -3.50 4.86
CA GLN A 4 -11.73 -3.93 4.19
C GLN A 4 -11.22 -2.89 3.19
N THR A 5 -12.13 -2.27 2.44
CA THR A 5 -11.81 -1.17 1.53
C THR A 5 -11.31 0.06 2.29
N CYS A 6 -11.96 0.43 3.40
CA CYS A 6 -11.53 1.55 4.23
C CYS A 6 -10.13 1.34 4.83
N MET A 7 -9.83 0.14 5.35
CA MET A 7 -8.50 -0.19 5.85
C MET A 7 -7.44 -0.12 4.76
N SER A 8 -7.72 -0.71 3.59
CA SER A 8 -6.78 -0.72 2.46
C SER A 8 -6.51 0.70 1.94
N LEU A 9 -7.56 1.52 1.83
CA LEU A 9 -7.44 2.92 1.43
C LEU A 9 -6.67 3.74 2.46
N GLY A 10 -6.93 3.53 3.75
CA GLY A 10 -6.22 4.21 4.84
C GLY A 10 -4.71 3.96 4.77
N GLN A 11 -4.29 2.70 4.58
CA GLN A 11 -2.88 2.36 4.37
C GLN A 11 -2.32 3.06 3.13
N ALA A 12 -2.99 2.92 1.97
CA ALA A 12 -2.52 3.52 0.72
C ALA A 12 -2.35 5.04 0.83
N ALA A 13 -3.30 5.74 1.46
CA ALA A 13 -3.23 7.19 1.66
C ALA A 13 -2.09 7.60 2.59
N GLY A 14 -1.89 6.87 3.71
CA GLY A 14 -0.79 7.13 4.64
C GLY A 14 0.59 6.90 4.01
N THR A 15 0.75 5.78 3.30
CA THR A 15 2.00 5.46 2.59
C THR A 15 2.27 6.48 1.47
N ALA A 16 1.25 6.90 0.73
CA ALA A 16 1.39 7.95 -0.28
C ALA A 16 1.85 9.28 0.34
N ALA A 17 1.29 9.66 1.49
CA ALA A 17 1.71 10.88 2.19
C ALA A 17 3.18 10.81 2.64
N ALA A 18 3.61 9.69 3.22
CA ALA A 18 4.99 9.49 3.63
C ALA A 18 5.96 9.57 2.45
N LEU A 19 5.68 8.84 1.35
CA LEU A 19 6.50 8.86 0.14
C LEU A 19 6.55 10.24 -0.53
N SER A 20 5.43 10.99 -0.48
CA SER A 20 5.36 12.35 -1.03
C SER A 20 6.26 13.30 -0.24
N ILE A 21 6.25 13.21 1.09
CA ILE A 21 7.12 13.99 1.97
C ILE A 21 8.59 13.66 1.71
N GLU A 22 8.94 12.37 1.64
CA GLU A 22 10.31 11.92 1.39
C GLU A 22 10.85 12.40 0.04
N ALA A 23 10.02 12.36 -1.00
CA ALA A 23 10.38 12.81 -2.33
C ALA A 23 10.27 14.34 -2.53
N GLY A 24 9.71 15.06 -1.55
CA GLY A 24 9.48 16.51 -1.65
C GLY A 24 8.47 16.92 -2.73
N VAL A 25 7.50 16.05 -3.05
CA VAL A 25 6.48 16.29 -4.08
C VAL A 25 5.07 16.34 -3.50
N SER A 26 4.11 16.91 -4.23
CA SER A 26 2.70 16.81 -3.84
C SER A 26 2.16 15.40 -4.11
N PRO A 27 1.11 14.94 -3.40
CA PRO A 27 0.51 13.62 -3.65
C PRO A 27 0.06 13.39 -5.10
N ARG A 28 -0.29 14.46 -5.83
CA ARG A 28 -0.66 14.40 -7.24
C ARG A 28 0.52 14.09 -8.16
N ASP A 29 1.72 14.47 -7.74
CA ASP A 29 2.95 14.33 -8.53
C ASP A 29 3.77 13.11 -8.09
N LEU A 30 3.29 12.36 -7.08
CA LEU A 30 3.91 11.12 -6.65
C LEU A 30 3.78 10.04 -7.74
N ASP A 31 4.89 9.36 -8.02
CA ASP A 31 4.89 8.16 -8.87
C ASP A 31 4.09 7.03 -8.21
N ALA A 32 2.92 6.74 -8.75
CA ALA A 32 2.01 5.71 -8.25
C ALA A 32 2.63 4.30 -8.25
N SER A 33 3.61 4.03 -9.11
CA SER A 33 4.30 2.73 -9.12
C SER A 33 5.11 2.49 -7.85
N LYS A 34 5.69 3.55 -7.27
CA LYS A 34 6.43 3.48 -6.00
C LYS A 34 5.51 3.16 -4.84
N LEU A 35 4.32 3.78 -4.81
CA LEU A 35 3.28 3.47 -3.83
C LEU A 35 2.86 2.01 -3.94
N ALA A 36 2.49 1.55 -5.14
CA ALA A 36 2.08 0.17 -5.36
C ALA A 36 3.17 -0.83 -4.95
N ALA A 37 4.44 -0.56 -5.31
CA ALA A 37 5.57 -1.39 -4.92
C ALA A 37 5.77 -1.44 -3.40
N GLN A 38 5.61 -0.32 -2.69
CA GLN A 38 5.69 -0.31 -1.23
C GLN A 38 4.55 -1.13 -0.60
N LEU A 39 3.30 -0.94 -1.05
CA LEU A 39 2.16 -1.71 -0.53
C LEU A 39 2.31 -3.22 -0.77
N GLN A 40 2.90 -3.62 -1.90
CA GLN A 40 3.23 -5.03 -2.17
C GLN A 40 4.32 -5.55 -1.23
N ARG A 41 5.37 -4.76 -0.96
CA ARG A 41 6.40 -5.10 0.03
C ARG A 41 5.80 -5.27 1.43
N ASP A 42 4.96 -4.33 1.86
CA ASP A 42 4.30 -4.38 3.16
C ASP A 42 3.46 -5.66 3.29
N ARG A 43 2.73 -6.02 2.22
CA ARG A 43 1.94 -7.25 2.19
C ARG A 43 2.82 -8.51 2.21
N ALA A 44 3.93 -8.52 1.48
CA ALA A 44 4.85 -9.65 1.43
C ALA A 44 5.62 -9.86 2.74
N ALA A 45 5.74 -8.81 3.56
CA ALA A 45 6.39 -8.88 4.88
C ALA A 45 5.52 -9.54 5.96
N ILE A 46 4.24 -9.81 5.67
CA ILE A 46 3.31 -10.44 6.61
C ILE A 46 3.11 -11.91 6.24
N GLU A 47 3.25 -12.79 7.22
CA GLU A 47 2.92 -14.21 7.06
C GLU A 47 1.40 -14.37 6.79
N PRO A 48 1.01 -15.01 5.67
CA PRO A 48 -0.40 -15.26 5.39
C PRO A 48 -1.02 -16.22 6.42
N ALA A 49 -2.22 -15.89 6.91
CA ALA A 49 -2.96 -16.77 7.82
C ALA A 49 -3.31 -18.14 7.20
N PHE A 50 -3.38 -18.22 5.87
CA PHE A 50 -3.61 -19.45 5.12
C PHE A 50 -2.76 -19.42 3.85
N VAL A 51 -2.14 -20.56 3.52
CA VAL A 51 -1.52 -20.79 2.22
C VAL A 51 -2.61 -21.26 1.28
N LEU A 52 -2.77 -20.61 0.14
CA LEU A 52 -3.63 -21.14 -0.92
C LEU A 52 -2.96 -22.40 -1.45
N ALA A 53 -3.54 -23.57 -1.14
CA ALA A 53 -3.18 -24.81 -1.82
C ALA A 53 -3.64 -24.69 -3.28
N ASP A 54 -2.69 -24.89 -4.20
CA ASP A 54 -2.76 -24.91 -5.66
C ASP A 54 -4.14 -24.62 -6.29
N ALA A 55 -4.25 -23.43 -6.91
CA ALA A 55 -5.36 -23.05 -7.79
C ALA A 55 -5.04 -23.39 -9.26
#